data_AF-A0A926Z2P6-F1
#
_entry.id   AF-A0A926Z2P6-F1
#
_cell.length_a   1.000
_cell.length_b   1.000
_cell.length_c   1.000
_cell.angle_alpha   90.00
_cell.angle_beta   90.00
_cell.angle_gamma   90.00
#
_symmetry.space_group_name_H-M   'P 1'
#
loop_
_entity.id
_entity.type
_entity.pdbx_description
1 polymer ?
#
loop_
_entity_poly.entity_id
_entity_poly.type
_entity_poly.pdbx_seq_one_letter_code
_entity_poly.pdbx_strand_id
1 'polypeptide(L)'
;MGDYTLDTTLMLKVLSRLAPQQAWTSDWLTANVRNKPDQRMILSSYIIEYKGQPGGYRTQHTWRIYTNNDREKVRLDQAVKSKTPGLIPTEQPQYQSSGSTDEPFTWNGLQLRSPAEQKIAEELEKRKILFFANARCRITTRIGITETKEADFLIYYKGNSRILEVDGQEYHQSAAKDHQRDRLFERNGIPCTRFTANECLNDPANVIDEFLELFDVTQFPSEVYKNESIKTGVSAEEKTTTIDINVNQKTAPSPRPVKIVPDIPF
;
A
#
# COMPACT_ATOMS: atom_id res chain seq x y z
N MET A 1 -26.75 13.01 16.88
CA MET A 1 -26.05 13.52 15.67
C MET A 1 -25.03 14.53 16.14
N GLY A 2 -23.76 14.41 15.73
CA GLY A 2 -22.67 15.26 16.22
C GLY A 2 -22.22 15.01 17.67
N ASP A 3 -22.49 13.83 18.23
CA ASP A 3 -22.02 13.37 19.54
C ASP A 3 -21.79 11.86 19.49
N TYR A 4 -20.55 11.45 19.77
CA TYR A 4 -20.08 10.09 19.52
C TYR A 4 -19.16 9.61 20.62
N THR A 5 -19.28 8.32 20.96
CA THR A 5 -18.33 7.59 21.80
C THR A 5 -17.57 6.59 20.96
N LEU A 6 -16.24 6.67 21.00
CA LEU A 6 -15.33 5.99 20.10
C LEU A 6 -14.19 5.35 20.88
N ASP A 7 -13.67 4.23 20.38
CA ASP A 7 -12.39 3.71 20.83
C ASP A 7 -11.22 4.59 20.35
N THR A 8 -10.01 4.40 20.91
CA THR A 8 -8.82 5.16 20.51
C THR A 8 -8.57 5.16 19.00
N THR A 9 -8.68 4.00 18.34
CA THR A 9 -8.39 3.89 16.90
C THR A 9 -9.37 4.69 16.07
N LEU A 10 -10.67 4.60 16.38
CA LEU A 10 -11.71 5.38 15.71
C LEU A 10 -11.60 6.86 16.03
N MET A 11 -11.26 7.23 17.27
CA MET A 11 -11.04 8.62 17.67
C MET A 11 -9.92 9.26 16.83
N LEU A 12 -8.77 8.60 16.70
CA LEU A 12 -7.64 9.09 15.90
C LEU A 12 -7.99 9.23 14.40
N LYS A 13 -8.77 8.30 13.85
CA LYS A 13 -9.29 8.41 12.47
C LYS A 13 -10.23 9.59 12.29
N VAL A 14 -11.08 9.87 13.27
CA VAL A 14 -11.99 11.01 13.21
C VAL A 14 -11.21 12.31 13.30
N LEU A 15 -10.26 12.42 14.23
CA LEU A 15 -9.45 13.62 14.41
C LEU A 15 -8.58 13.94 13.19
N SER A 16 -7.92 12.93 12.59
CA SER A 16 -7.15 13.09 11.35
C SER A 16 -8.00 13.60 10.17
N ARG A 17 -9.30 13.32 10.14
CA ARG A 17 -10.22 13.86 9.12
C ARG A 17 -10.68 15.28 9.44
N LEU A 18 -10.91 15.59 10.71
CA LEU A 18 -11.38 16.91 11.13
C LEU A 18 -10.27 17.96 11.07
N ALA A 19 -9.04 17.56 11.41
CA ALA A 19 -7.87 18.42 11.49
C ALA A 19 -6.63 17.69 10.93
N PRO A 20 -6.53 17.54 9.60
CA PRO A 20 -5.48 16.75 8.95
C PRO A 20 -4.07 17.36 9.08
N GLN A 21 -3.97 18.64 9.43
CA GLN A 21 -2.68 19.34 9.59
C GLN A 21 -1.95 18.97 10.89
N GLN A 22 -2.58 18.17 11.74
CA GLN A 22 -2.03 17.75 13.02
C GLN A 22 -1.87 16.24 13.05
N ALA A 23 -0.72 15.77 13.51
CA ALA A 23 -0.50 14.36 13.79
C ALA A 23 -1.28 13.96 15.06
N TRP A 24 -2.21 13.02 14.92
CA TRP A 24 -3.03 12.53 16.03
C TRP A 24 -2.51 11.17 16.47
N THR A 25 -2.02 11.09 17.71
CA THR A 25 -1.49 9.86 18.31
C THR A 25 -2.16 9.55 19.64
N SER A 26 -2.04 8.31 20.12
CA SER A 26 -2.57 7.93 21.45
C SER A 26 -1.95 8.74 22.57
N ASP A 27 -0.67 9.09 22.40
CA ASP A 27 0.11 9.85 23.36
C ASP A 27 -0.35 11.30 23.38
N TRP A 28 -0.67 11.85 22.20
CA TRP A 28 -1.33 13.14 22.11
C TRP A 28 -2.65 13.16 22.89
N LEU A 29 -3.53 12.16 22.69
CA LEU A 29 -4.80 12.05 23.42
C LEU A 29 -4.58 11.89 24.94
N THR A 30 -3.54 11.17 25.32
CA THR A 30 -3.19 10.95 26.72
C THR A 30 -2.74 12.26 27.37
N ALA A 31 -1.78 12.96 26.77
CA ALA A 31 -1.23 14.20 27.29
C ALA A 31 -2.25 15.35 27.27
N ASN A 32 -3.06 15.46 26.22
CA ASN A 32 -3.88 16.64 25.98
C ASN A 32 -5.34 16.50 26.42
N VAL A 33 -5.80 15.28 26.70
CA VAL A 33 -7.17 15.00 27.15
C VAL A 33 -7.14 14.22 28.46
N ARG A 34 -6.63 12.98 28.47
CA ARG A 34 -6.73 12.08 29.64
C ARG A 34 -6.03 12.60 30.89
N ASN A 35 -4.84 13.17 30.74
CA ASN A 35 -4.03 13.63 31.88
C ASN A 35 -4.45 15.01 32.39
N LYS A 36 -5.44 15.66 31.76
CA LYS A 36 -5.98 16.93 32.26
C LYS A 36 -6.92 16.70 33.44
N PRO A 37 -7.00 17.65 34.40
CA PRO A 37 -7.88 17.52 35.56
C PRO A 37 -9.36 17.29 35.21
N ASP A 38 -9.83 17.93 34.14
CA ASP A 38 -11.20 17.82 33.63
C ASP A 38 -11.36 16.71 32.58
N GLN A 39 -10.27 15.99 32.26
CA GLN A 39 -10.22 14.93 31.27
C GLN A 39 -10.81 15.32 29.90
N ARG A 40 -10.66 16.60 29.55
CA ARG A 40 -11.38 17.23 28.44
C ARG A 40 -10.47 18.17 27.66
N MET A 41 -10.75 18.31 26.37
CA MET A 41 -10.13 19.31 25.52
C MET A 41 -11.13 19.91 24.54
N ILE A 42 -10.94 21.19 24.26
CA ILE A 42 -11.64 21.90 23.18
C ILE A 42 -10.67 22.04 22.02
N LEU A 43 -11.05 21.49 20.87
CA LEU A 43 -10.33 21.57 19.60
C LEU A 43 -11.19 22.34 18.61
N SER A 44 -10.93 23.65 18.47
CA SER A 44 -11.76 24.54 17.67
C SER A 44 -13.25 24.46 18.08
N SER A 45 -14.11 23.90 17.24
CA SER A 45 -15.54 23.70 17.46
C SER A 45 -15.91 22.36 18.12
N TYR A 46 -14.93 21.47 18.34
CA TYR A 46 -15.16 20.13 18.88
C TYR A 46 -14.71 20.02 20.33
N ILE A 47 -15.44 19.23 21.11
CA ILE A 47 -15.11 18.90 22.49
C ILE A 47 -14.78 17.42 22.54
N ILE A 48 -13.62 17.08 23.10
CA ILE A 48 -13.13 15.71 23.28
C ILE A 48 -13.05 15.43 24.79
N GLU A 49 -13.59 14.30 25.24
CA GLU A 49 -13.59 13.88 26.63
C GLU A 49 -13.09 12.43 26.74
N TYR A 50 -12.27 12.14 27.74
CA TYR A 50 -11.91 10.77 28.08
C TYR A 50 -13.03 10.14 28.92
N LYS A 51 -13.40 8.88 28.62
CA LYS A 51 -14.49 8.14 29.29
C LYS A 51 -14.02 6.91 30.06
N GLY A 52 -12.72 6.69 30.14
CA GLY A 52 -12.16 5.55 30.86
C GLY A 52 -11.98 4.30 29.99
N GLN A 53 -11.89 3.15 30.68
CA GLN A 53 -11.74 1.82 30.09
C GLN A 53 -12.90 0.95 30.58
N PRO A 54 -14.00 0.81 29.81
CA PRO A 54 -15.18 0.07 30.25
C PRO A 54 -14.90 -1.40 30.59
N GLY A 55 -13.91 -2.01 29.96
CA GLY A 55 -13.48 -3.39 30.24
C GLY A 55 -12.51 -3.51 31.42
N GLY A 56 -12.19 -2.41 32.12
CA GLY A 56 -11.21 -2.40 33.21
C GLY A 56 -9.78 -2.18 32.74
N TYR A 57 -8.83 -2.36 33.66
CA TYR A 57 -7.42 -2.06 33.44
C TYR A 57 -6.84 -2.81 32.24
N ARG A 58 -6.07 -2.09 31.39
CA ARG A 58 -5.47 -2.59 30.13
C ARG A 58 -6.46 -2.96 29.02
N THR A 59 -7.71 -2.54 29.12
CA THR A 59 -8.67 -2.67 28.02
C THR A 59 -8.74 -1.40 27.16
N GLN A 60 -9.49 -1.48 26.07
CA GLN A 60 -9.62 -0.40 25.10
C GLN A 60 -10.10 0.89 25.77
N HIS A 61 -9.35 1.98 25.56
CA HIS A 61 -9.75 3.30 26.01
C HIS A 61 -10.92 3.83 25.18
N THR A 62 -11.84 4.48 25.89
CA THR A 62 -13.05 5.05 25.30
C THR A 62 -13.02 6.57 25.43
N TRP A 63 -13.43 7.24 24.37
CA TRP A 63 -13.37 8.69 24.20
C TRP A 63 -14.71 9.18 23.68
N ARG A 64 -15.12 10.40 24.03
CA ARG A 64 -16.29 11.06 23.47
C ARG A 64 -15.87 12.28 22.67
N ILE A 65 -16.48 12.51 21.52
CA ILE A 65 -16.33 13.72 20.73
C ILE A 65 -17.70 14.28 20.34
N TYR A 66 -17.91 15.58 20.55
CA TYR A 66 -19.16 16.24 20.19
C TYR A 66 -18.95 17.71 19.84
N THR A 67 -19.95 18.33 19.24
CA THR A 67 -19.98 19.77 18.98
C THR A 67 -21.37 20.35 19.19
N ASN A 68 -21.41 21.57 19.72
CA ASN A 68 -22.65 22.35 19.85
C ASN A 68 -22.96 23.17 18.60
N ASN A 69 -22.04 23.21 17.61
CA ASN A 69 -22.23 23.94 16.38
C ASN A 69 -22.91 23.06 15.32
N ASP A 70 -24.14 23.42 14.92
CA ASP A 70 -24.95 22.62 13.99
C ASP A 70 -24.28 22.39 12.63
N ARG A 71 -23.49 23.35 12.14
CA ARG A 71 -22.73 23.19 10.88
C ARG A 71 -21.64 22.13 11.03
N GLU A 72 -20.96 22.11 12.18
CA GLU A 72 -19.87 21.17 12.47
C GLU A 72 -20.39 19.78 12.84
N LYS A 73 -21.65 19.63 13.29
CA LYS A 73 -22.29 18.32 13.49
C LYS A 73 -22.29 17.50 12.20
N VAL A 74 -22.61 18.13 11.07
CA VAL A 74 -22.61 17.46 9.76
C VAL A 74 -21.21 16.98 9.38
N ARG A 75 -20.19 17.81 9.62
CA ARG A 75 -18.78 17.47 9.34
C ARG A 75 -18.29 16.34 10.24
N LEU A 76 -18.63 16.36 11.53
CA LEU A 76 -18.34 15.29 12.48
C LEU A 76 -19.02 13.98 12.09
N ASP A 77 -20.30 14.03 11.74
CA ASP A 77 -21.06 12.88 11.25
C ASP A 77 -20.40 12.23 10.03
N GLN A 78 -20.00 13.05 9.06
CA GLN A 78 -19.28 12.59 7.87
C GLN A 78 -17.92 11.99 8.25
N ALA A 79 -17.17 12.63 9.16
CA ALA A 79 -15.88 12.12 9.61
C ALA A 79 -16.00 10.77 10.33
N VAL A 80 -17.06 10.53 11.11
CA VAL A 80 -17.31 9.26 11.79
C VAL A 80 -17.80 8.18 10.81
N LYS A 81 -18.72 8.51 9.90
CA LYS A 81 -19.33 7.58 8.95
C LYS A 81 -18.44 7.28 7.73
N SER A 82 -17.40 8.09 7.50
CA SER A 82 -16.52 7.94 6.34
C SER A 82 -15.77 6.61 6.36
N LYS A 83 -15.93 5.86 5.26
CA LYS A 83 -15.17 4.63 4.96
C LYS A 83 -13.81 4.90 4.32
N THR A 84 -13.47 6.17 4.06
CA THR A 84 -12.15 6.57 3.55
C THR A 84 -11.10 6.32 4.64
N PRO A 85 -9.98 5.61 4.38
CA PRO A 85 -8.98 5.35 5.41
C PRO A 85 -8.43 6.68 5.95
N GLY A 86 -8.70 6.99 7.22
CA GLY A 86 -7.98 8.05 7.91
C GLY A 86 -6.56 7.56 8.13
N LEU A 87 -5.57 8.30 7.63
CA LEU A 87 -4.16 8.08 7.95
C LEU A 87 -4.02 8.28 9.46
N ILE A 88 -3.85 7.18 10.20
CA ILE A 88 -3.30 7.25 11.55
C ILE A 88 -1.79 7.16 11.34
N PRO A 89 -1.03 8.23 11.62
CA PRO A 89 0.41 8.10 11.74
C PRO A 89 0.67 7.11 12.87
N THR A 90 1.16 5.93 12.52
CA THR A 90 1.70 5.03 13.51
C THR A 90 3.08 5.60 13.82
N GLU A 91 3.30 6.04 15.05
CA GLU A 91 4.61 6.54 15.48
C GLU A 91 5.64 5.43 15.21
N GLN A 92 6.51 5.66 14.23
CA GLN A 92 7.84 5.07 14.22
C GLN A 92 8.75 6.02 15.01
N PRO A 93 9.67 5.53 15.86
CA PRO A 93 10.55 6.39 16.63
C PRO A 93 11.36 7.27 15.68
N GLN A 94 11.22 8.58 15.83
CA GLN A 94 12.04 9.55 15.12
C GLN A 94 13.50 9.36 15.54
N TYR A 95 14.35 8.99 14.58
CA TYR A 95 15.78 9.14 14.72
C TYR A 95 16.06 10.63 14.94
N GLN A 96 16.60 10.97 16.11
CA GLN A 96 17.04 12.33 16.43
C GLN A 96 18.26 12.66 15.58
N SER A 97 18.03 13.24 14.40
CA SER A 97 19.05 14.05 13.72
C SER A 97 18.75 15.51 14.02
N SER A 98 19.64 16.13 14.79
CA SER A 98 19.65 17.56 15.05
C SER A 98 19.82 18.33 13.73
N GLY A 99 18.77 19.04 13.28
CA GLY A 99 18.90 20.04 12.21
C GLY A 99 17.73 20.06 11.24
N SER A 100 16.76 20.93 11.54
CA SER A 100 15.88 21.69 10.63
C SER A 100 15.21 21.00 9.42
N THR A 101 13.88 21.22 9.37
CA THR A 101 12.91 21.06 8.28
C THR A 101 12.38 19.64 8.02
N ASP A 102 11.09 19.44 8.36
CA ASP A 102 10.19 18.36 7.88
C ASP A 102 9.98 18.48 6.35
N GLU A 103 11.05 18.52 5.56
CA GLU A 103 10.94 18.19 4.14
C GLU A 103 10.86 16.66 4.03
N PRO A 104 9.92 16.11 3.24
CA PRO A 104 10.00 14.70 2.87
C PRO A 104 11.40 14.44 2.30
N PHE A 105 12.06 13.36 2.70
CA PHE A 105 13.36 12.98 2.12
C PHE A 105 13.17 12.70 0.63
N THR A 106 13.31 13.75 -0.18
CA THR A 106 13.18 13.65 -1.63
C THR A 106 14.54 13.31 -2.20
N TRP A 107 14.62 12.15 -2.84
CA TRP A 107 15.81 11.71 -3.56
C TRP A 107 15.41 11.36 -4.99
N ASN A 108 16.00 12.03 -5.99
CA ASN A 108 15.71 11.84 -7.41
C ASN A 108 14.20 11.85 -7.77
N GLY A 109 13.42 12.67 -7.06
CA GLY A 109 11.95 12.76 -7.26
C GLY A 109 11.13 11.71 -6.52
N LEU A 110 11.76 10.78 -5.79
CA LEU A 110 11.10 9.83 -4.90
C LEU A 110 10.99 10.42 -3.48
N GLN A 111 9.85 10.23 -2.82
CA GLN A 111 9.64 10.61 -1.42
C GLN A 111 9.89 9.40 -0.53
N LEU A 112 11.11 9.23 -0.04
CA LEU A 112 11.49 8.11 0.82
C LEU A 112 11.27 8.48 2.29
N ARG A 113 11.07 7.49 3.16
CA ARG A 113 10.71 7.71 4.57
C ARG A 113 11.88 7.58 5.52
N SER A 114 13.00 7.03 5.06
CA SER A 114 14.17 6.83 5.89
C SER A 114 15.47 6.91 5.08
N PRO A 115 16.61 7.26 5.73
CA PRO A 115 17.93 7.14 5.12
C PRO A 115 18.25 5.71 4.65
N ALA A 116 17.71 4.69 5.34
CA ALA A 116 17.86 3.29 4.95
C ALA A 116 17.18 2.99 3.61
N GLU A 117 15.94 3.45 3.40
CA GLU A 117 15.27 3.37 2.10
C GLU A 117 16.04 4.12 1.02
N GLN A 118 16.59 5.30 1.33
CA GLN A 118 17.43 6.03 0.38
C GLN A 118 18.65 5.22 -0.07
N LYS A 119 19.34 4.55 0.86
CA LYS A 119 20.50 3.70 0.51
C LYS A 119 20.13 2.53 -0.39
N ILE A 120 18.97 1.93 -0.16
CA ILE A 120 18.42 0.89 -1.04
C ILE A 120 18.11 1.43 -2.43
N ALA A 121 17.43 2.58 -2.51
CA ALA A 121 17.10 3.22 -3.79
C ALA A 121 18.37 3.62 -4.59
N GLU A 122 19.38 4.17 -3.92
CA GLU A 122 20.69 4.50 -4.51
C GLU A 122 21.36 3.25 -5.12
N GLU A 123 21.40 2.14 -4.39
CA GLU A 123 22.04 0.91 -4.86
C GLU A 123 21.25 0.24 -6.00
N LEU A 124 19.92 0.26 -5.96
CA LEU A 124 19.06 -0.21 -7.06
C LEU A 124 19.27 0.62 -8.33
N GLU A 125 19.30 1.94 -8.22
CA GLU A 125 19.54 2.85 -9.36
C GLU A 125 20.95 2.65 -9.94
N LYS A 126 21.97 2.56 -9.08
CA LYS A 126 23.36 2.27 -9.49
C LYS A 126 23.46 0.97 -10.29
N ARG A 127 22.68 -0.05 -9.91
CA ARG A 127 22.59 -1.35 -10.60
C ARG A 127 21.63 -1.36 -11.79
N LYS A 128 20.96 -0.24 -12.08
CA LYS A 128 19.97 -0.07 -13.16
C LYS A 128 18.80 -1.07 -13.06
N ILE A 129 18.38 -1.35 -11.84
CA ILE A 129 17.25 -2.24 -11.56
C ILE A 129 15.97 -1.40 -11.54
N LEU A 130 14.91 -1.92 -12.15
CA LEU A 130 13.60 -1.26 -12.13
C LEU A 130 12.94 -1.47 -10.77
N PHE A 131 12.53 -0.37 -10.12
CA PHE A 131 11.81 -0.42 -8.86
C PHE A 131 10.76 0.69 -8.76
N PHE A 132 9.78 0.46 -7.88
CA PHE A 132 8.79 1.44 -7.46
C PHE A 132 8.93 1.62 -5.95
N ALA A 133 9.23 2.83 -5.50
CA ALA A 133 9.22 3.17 -4.08
C ALA A 133 7.79 3.49 -3.59
N ASN A 134 7.47 3.18 -2.33
CA ASN A 134 6.15 3.36 -1.71
C ASN A 134 5.00 2.78 -2.56
N ALA A 135 5.22 1.56 -3.06
CA ALA A 135 4.33 0.90 -4.01
C ALA A 135 2.96 0.60 -3.38
N ARG A 136 1.96 1.43 -3.70
CA ARG A 136 0.58 1.24 -3.27
C ARG A 136 -0.16 0.24 -4.16
N CYS A 137 -0.93 -0.63 -3.52
CA CYS A 137 -1.81 -1.55 -4.19
C CYS A 137 -3.17 -1.67 -3.49
N ARG A 138 -4.13 -2.28 -4.18
CA ARG A 138 -5.45 -2.64 -3.66
C ARG A 138 -5.55 -4.16 -3.62
N ILE A 139 -5.75 -4.72 -2.43
CA ILE A 139 -5.85 -6.18 -2.26
C ILE A 139 -7.16 -6.53 -1.56
N THR A 140 -7.85 -7.53 -2.09
CA THR A 140 -9.07 -8.09 -1.48
C THR A 140 -8.69 -9.24 -0.53
N THR A 141 -9.06 -9.09 0.73
CA THR A 141 -8.86 -10.08 1.79
C THR A 141 -9.74 -11.31 1.59
N ARG A 142 -9.51 -12.40 2.36
CA ARG A 142 -10.32 -13.63 2.28
C ARG A 142 -11.81 -13.40 2.59
N ILE A 143 -12.12 -12.38 3.37
CA ILE A 143 -13.49 -12.03 3.76
C ILE A 143 -14.14 -11.02 2.80
N GLY A 144 -13.54 -10.79 1.61
CA GLY A 144 -14.10 -9.93 0.56
C GLY A 144 -13.91 -8.43 0.79
N ILE A 145 -13.17 -8.02 1.82
CA ILE A 145 -12.88 -6.60 2.09
C ILE A 145 -11.65 -6.18 1.29
N THR A 146 -11.77 -5.12 0.49
CA THR A 146 -10.65 -4.54 -0.26
C THR A 146 -9.95 -3.44 0.53
N GLU A 147 -8.67 -3.66 0.82
CA GLU A 147 -7.80 -2.75 1.56
C GLU A 147 -6.73 -2.14 0.65
N THR A 148 -6.26 -0.94 1.02
CA THR A 148 -5.05 -0.38 0.42
C THR A 148 -3.86 -0.87 1.23
N LYS A 149 -2.86 -1.41 0.56
CA LYS A 149 -1.57 -1.75 1.15
C LYS A 149 -0.49 -0.97 0.45
N GLU A 150 0.63 -0.81 1.13
CA GLU A 150 1.80 -0.17 0.60
C GLU A 150 3.02 -0.98 1.03
N ALA A 151 3.94 -1.14 0.10
CA ALA A 151 5.24 -1.75 0.30
C ALA A 151 6.34 -0.71 0.04
N ASP A 152 7.47 -0.82 0.72
CA ASP A 152 8.56 0.16 0.59
C ASP A 152 9.15 0.12 -0.82
N PHE A 153 9.46 -1.08 -1.32
CA PHE A 153 9.92 -1.28 -2.69
C PHE A 153 9.21 -2.45 -3.36
N LEU A 154 8.68 -2.22 -4.58
CA LEU A 154 8.34 -3.26 -5.53
C LEU A 154 9.42 -3.30 -6.62
N ILE A 155 10.16 -4.39 -6.70
CA ILE A 155 11.34 -4.53 -7.55
C ILE A 155 11.07 -5.53 -8.66
N TYR A 156 11.43 -5.16 -9.90
CA TYR A 156 11.36 -6.03 -11.06
C TYR A 156 12.76 -6.43 -11.50
N TYR A 157 13.02 -7.73 -11.53
CA TYR A 157 14.31 -8.29 -11.90
C TYR A 157 14.14 -9.61 -12.66
N LYS A 158 14.86 -9.74 -13.79
CA LYS A 158 14.79 -10.91 -14.70
C LYS A 158 13.35 -11.34 -15.09
N GLY A 159 12.44 -10.38 -15.25
CA GLY A 159 11.04 -10.63 -15.63
C GLY A 159 10.10 -11.04 -14.48
N ASN A 160 10.62 -11.12 -13.26
CA ASN A 160 9.85 -11.43 -12.05
C ASN A 160 9.74 -10.18 -11.16
N SER A 161 8.80 -10.19 -10.21
CA SER A 161 8.59 -9.10 -9.24
C SER A 161 8.64 -9.60 -7.80
N ARG A 162 9.28 -8.83 -6.92
CA ARG A 162 9.34 -9.12 -5.47
C ARG A 162 9.29 -7.83 -4.66
N ILE A 163 8.74 -7.92 -3.45
CA ILE A 163 8.70 -6.81 -2.50
C ILE A 163 9.89 -6.88 -1.55
N LEU A 164 10.57 -5.74 -1.37
CA LEU A 164 11.55 -5.51 -0.31
C LEU A 164 10.94 -4.50 0.68
N GLU A 165 10.94 -4.85 1.95
CA GLU A 165 10.48 -3.98 3.04
C GLU A 165 11.62 -3.69 4.02
N VAL A 166 11.73 -2.42 4.42
CA VAL A 166 12.77 -1.90 5.32
C VAL A 166 12.17 -1.78 6.72
N ASP A 167 12.58 -2.67 7.62
CA ASP A 167 12.01 -2.76 8.96
C ASP A 167 12.77 -1.87 9.97
N GLY A 168 12.14 -0.78 10.40
CA GLY A 168 12.68 0.13 11.41
C GLY A 168 12.51 -0.44 12.83
N GLN A 169 13.62 -0.77 13.51
CA GLN A 169 13.75 -1.24 14.90
C GLN A 169 12.51 -1.82 15.63
N GLU A 170 12.50 -3.15 15.75
CA GLU A 170 12.24 -3.99 16.95
C GLU A 170 11.15 -3.62 17.97
N TYR A 171 10.13 -2.83 17.61
CA TYR A 171 8.91 -2.77 18.40
C TYR A 171 7.88 -3.69 17.79
N HIS A 172 7.77 -4.90 18.35
CA HIS A 172 6.79 -5.92 18.04
C HIS A 172 5.37 -5.34 17.92
N GLN A 173 5.01 -4.84 16.73
CA GLN A 173 3.70 -5.17 16.20
C GLN A 173 3.70 -6.70 16.16
N SER A 174 2.70 -7.31 16.82
CA SER A 174 2.64 -8.76 17.00
C SER A 174 3.07 -9.45 15.70
N ALA A 175 4.12 -10.29 15.70
CA ALA A 175 4.64 -10.94 14.49
C ALA A 175 3.52 -11.57 13.63
N ALA A 176 2.42 -11.97 14.26
CA ALA A 176 1.18 -12.39 13.62
C ALA A 176 0.61 -11.40 12.58
N LYS A 177 0.65 -10.08 12.79
CA LYS A 177 0.16 -9.04 11.88
C LYS A 177 1.10 -8.85 10.68
N ASP A 178 2.40 -8.87 10.90
CA ASP A 178 3.40 -8.80 9.83
C ASP A 178 3.36 -10.05 8.95
N HIS A 179 3.27 -11.24 9.58
CA HIS A 179 3.02 -12.47 8.85
C HIS A 179 1.66 -12.50 8.12
N GLN A 180 0.62 -11.84 8.64
CA GLN A 180 -0.64 -11.70 7.91
C GLN A 180 -0.49 -10.79 6.68
N ARG A 181 0.36 -9.75 6.77
CA ARG A 181 0.65 -8.83 5.67
C ARG A 181 1.44 -9.53 4.56
N ASP A 182 2.49 -10.28 4.89
CA ASP A 182 3.30 -10.99 3.89
C ASP A 182 2.47 -12.02 3.13
N ARG A 183 1.74 -12.85 3.89
CA ARG A 183 0.85 -13.86 3.32
C ARG A 183 -0.22 -13.27 2.40
N LEU A 184 -0.56 -12.00 2.58
CA LEU A 184 -1.51 -11.33 1.71
C LEU A 184 -0.90 -11.05 0.33
N PHE A 185 0.33 -10.57 0.27
CA PHE A 185 1.06 -10.36 -0.98
C PHE A 185 1.43 -11.68 -1.66
N GLU A 186 1.96 -12.64 -0.90
CA GLU A 186 2.35 -13.96 -1.40
C GLU A 186 1.18 -14.70 -2.06
N ARG A 187 -0.02 -14.64 -1.46
CA ARG A 187 -1.23 -15.22 -2.04
C ARG A 187 -1.61 -14.61 -3.39
N ASN A 188 -1.20 -13.37 -3.65
CA ASN A 188 -1.39 -12.70 -4.94
C ASN A 188 -0.18 -12.88 -5.88
N GLY A 189 0.75 -13.78 -5.56
CA GLY A 189 1.89 -14.13 -6.41
C GLY A 189 3.07 -13.16 -6.33
N ILE A 190 3.11 -12.27 -5.34
CA ILE A 190 4.22 -11.33 -5.14
C ILE A 190 4.89 -11.66 -3.80
N PRO A 191 6.06 -12.33 -3.80
CA PRO A 191 6.75 -12.64 -2.55
C PRO A 191 7.28 -11.37 -1.88
N CYS A 192 7.42 -11.42 -0.56
CA CYS A 192 7.88 -10.30 0.26
C CYS A 192 9.09 -10.73 1.09
N THR A 193 10.13 -9.91 1.15
CA THR A 193 11.31 -10.12 1.99
C THR A 193 11.56 -8.85 2.81
N ARG A 194 11.85 -9.01 4.11
CA ARG A 194 12.19 -7.90 5.02
C ARG A 194 13.67 -7.90 5.33
N PHE A 195 14.24 -6.70 5.40
CA PHE A 195 15.57 -6.43 5.94
C PHE A 195 15.45 -5.34 7.00
N THR A 196 16.28 -5.40 8.02
CA THR A 196 16.31 -4.38 9.06
C THR A 196 16.83 -3.06 8.48
N ALA A 197 16.36 -1.94 9.03
CA ALA A 197 16.86 -0.62 8.66
C ALA A 197 18.38 -0.50 8.87
N ASN A 198 18.95 -1.21 9.84
CA ASN A 198 20.37 -1.22 10.10
C ASN A 198 21.17 -1.93 9.00
N GLU A 199 20.68 -3.05 8.48
CA GLU A 199 21.28 -3.74 7.32
C GLU A 199 21.21 -2.84 6.08
N CYS A 200 20.03 -2.31 5.77
CA CYS A 200 19.80 -1.43 4.62
C CYS A 200 20.65 -0.15 4.66
N LEU A 201 20.91 0.40 5.85
CA LEU A 201 21.69 1.63 6.02
C LEU A 201 23.20 1.37 5.89
N ASN A 202 23.71 0.30 6.52
CA ASN A 202 25.14 0.06 6.65
C ASN A 202 25.73 -0.78 5.52
N ASP A 203 24.96 -1.69 4.94
CA ASP A 203 25.41 -2.56 3.85
C ASP A 203 24.32 -2.79 2.79
N PRO A 204 23.87 -1.73 2.09
CA PRO A 204 22.83 -1.84 1.06
C PRO A 204 23.26 -2.73 -0.11
N ALA A 205 24.56 -2.85 -0.39
CA ALA A 205 25.05 -3.70 -1.47
C ALA A 205 24.76 -5.17 -1.17
N ASN A 206 25.15 -5.66 0.01
CA ASN A 206 24.90 -7.03 0.41
C ASN A 206 23.39 -7.34 0.52
N VAL A 207 22.59 -6.39 1.04
CA VAL A 207 21.12 -6.54 1.08
C VAL A 207 20.55 -6.74 -0.32
N ILE A 208 20.98 -5.95 -1.31
CA ILE A 208 20.50 -6.11 -2.68
C ILE A 208 21.03 -7.40 -3.31
N ASP A 209 22.27 -7.81 -3.04
CA ASP A 209 22.79 -9.10 -3.53
C ASP A 209 21.95 -10.27 -3.01
N GLU A 210 21.75 -10.37 -1.70
CA GLU A 210 20.92 -11.41 -1.07
C GLU A 210 19.48 -11.36 -1.60
N PHE A 211 18.89 -10.17 -1.72
CA PHE A 211 17.53 -10.02 -2.21
C PHE A 211 17.36 -10.50 -3.66
N LEU A 212 18.33 -10.21 -4.53
CA LEU A 212 18.26 -10.60 -5.95
C LEU A 212 18.44 -12.11 -6.16
N GLU A 213 19.19 -12.79 -5.30
CA GLU A 213 19.31 -14.26 -5.31
C GLU A 213 17.94 -14.94 -5.11
N LEU A 214 17.02 -14.30 -4.39
CA LEU A 214 15.68 -14.82 -4.15
C LEU A 214 14.77 -14.83 -5.39
N PHE A 215 15.16 -14.20 -6.49
CA PHE A 215 14.42 -14.23 -7.76
C PHE A 215 14.64 -15.55 -8.52
N ASP A 216 15.83 -16.15 -8.39
CA ASP A 216 16.21 -17.35 -9.15
C ASP A 216 15.51 -18.63 -8.61
N VAL A 217 15.00 -18.60 -7.37
CA VAL A 217 14.29 -19.73 -6.72
C VAL A 217 12.87 -19.95 -7.28
N THR A 218 12.32 -18.98 -8.03
CA THR A 218 10.94 -19.05 -8.55
C THR A 218 10.80 -19.63 -9.96
N GLN A 219 11.88 -20.20 -10.53
CA GLN A 219 11.75 -21.00 -11.75
C GLN A 219 11.00 -22.29 -11.44
N PHE A 220 9.70 -22.33 -11.77
CA PHE A 220 8.98 -23.58 -11.94
C PHE A 220 9.75 -24.46 -12.96
N PRO A 221 9.87 -25.79 -12.74
CA PRO A 221 10.56 -26.66 -13.68
C PRO A 221 9.92 -26.56 -15.06
N SER A 222 10.73 -26.28 -16.07
CA SER A 222 10.38 -26.26 -17.49
C SER A 222 10.09 -27.66 -18.07
N GLU A 223 9.53 -28.58 -17.28
CA GLU A 223 9.26 -29.97 -17.68
C GLU A 223 7.85 -30.21 -18.26
N VAL A 224 7.09 -29.16 -18.60
CA VAL A 224 5.75 -29.35 -19.23
C VAL A 224 5.80 -29.30 -20.76
N TYR A 225 6.96 -29.10 -21.39
CA TYR A 225 7.11 -29.19 -22.85
C TYR A 225 8.14 -30.24 -23.27
N LYS A 226 7.97 -31.49 -22.81
CA LYS A 226 8.53 -32.64 -23.51
C LYS A 226 7.52 -33.80 -23.53
N ASN A 227 7.20 -34.19 -24.77
CA ASN A 227 6.73 -35.50 -25.23
C ASN A 227 5.22 -35.66 -25.51
N GLU A 228 4.81 -35.28 -26.72
CA GLU A 228 4.10 -36.22 -27.61
C GLU A 228 4.64 -36.10 -29.04
N SER A 229 5.83 -36.66 -29.27
CA SER A 229 6.21 -37.10 -30.62
C SER A 229 5.68 -38.52 -30.80
N ILE A 230 4.47 -38.63 -31.34
CA ILE A 230 3.97 -39.89 -31.89
C ILE A 230 4.86 -40.24 -33.08
N LYS A 231 5.64 -41.32 -32.92
CA LYS A 231 6.37 -41.97 -34.01
C LYS A 231 5.36 -42.51 -35.02
N THR A 232 5.35 -41.96 -36.23
CA THR A 232 5.05 -42.74 -37.43
C THR A 232 6.23 -42.57 -38.38
N GLY A 233 6.98 -43.65 -38.57
CA GLY A 233 8.05 -43.70 -39.55
C GLY A 233 7.43 -43.91 -40.93
N VAL A 234 7.74 -43.04 -41.87
CA VAL A 234 7.87 -43.38 -43.30
C VAL A 234 9.05 -42.60 -43.87
N SER A 235 9.79 -43.30 -44.71
CA SER A 235 11.08 -43.00 -45.30
C SER A 235 10.99 -42.05 -46.52
N ALA A 236 12.05 -41.26 -46.66
CA ALA A 236 12.73 -40.77 -47.86
C ALA A 236 12.14 -39.63 -48.74
N GLU A 237 13.13 -38.89 -49.27
CA GLU A 237 13.21 -38.03 -50.46
C GLU A 237 13.06 -36.51 -50.31
N GLU A 238 14.13 -35.84 -50.74
CA GLU A 238 14.27 -34.41 -50.98
C GLU A 238 13.19 -33.88 -51.94
N LYS A 239 12.73 -32.65 -51.69
CA LYS A 239 12.58 -31.62 -52.74
C LYS A 239 12.27 -30.26 -52.13
N THR A 240 13.14 -29.31 -52.44
CA THR A 240 12.93 -27.87 -52.31
C THR A 240 11.67 -27.48 -53.08
N THR A 241 10.72 -26.81 -52.43
CA THR A 241 9.62 -26.13 -53.14
C THR A 241 9.29 -24.83 -52.41
N THR A 242 9.50 -23.74 -53.13
CA THR A 242 9.14 -22.36 -52.86
C THR A 242 7.66 -22.26 -52.45
N ILE A 243 7.38 -21.55 -51.35
CA ILE A 243 6.00 -21.22 -50.96
C ILE A 243 5.71 -19.80 -51.43
N ASP A 244 4.79 -19.69 -52.38
CA ASP A 244 4.16 -18.43 -52.79
C ASP A 244 3.28 -17.89 -51.66
N ILE A 245 3.54 -16.64 -51.26
CA ILE A 245 2.72 -15.90 -50.29
C ILE A 245 1.50 -15.36 -51.03
N ASN A 246 0.36 -16.04 -50.92
CA ASN A 246 -0.91 -15.51 -51.39
C ASN A 246 -1.52 -14.59 -50.31
N VAL A 247 -1.39 -13.28 -50.52
CA VAL A 247 -1.96 -12.22 -49.68
C VAL A 247 -3.47 -12.19 -49.89
N ASN A 248 -4.24 -12.77 -48.96
CA ASN A 248 -5.69 -12.56 -48.95
C ASN A 248 -6.04 -11.43 -47.97
N GLN A 249 -6.30 -10.26 -48.55
CA GLN A 249 -6.74 -9.05 -47.86
C GLN A 249 -8.14 -9.26 -47.25
N LYS A 250 -8.25 -9.15 -45.93
CA LYS A 250 -9.54 -9.08 -45.24
C LYS A 250 -9.96 -7.61 -45.14
N THR A 251 -10.91 -7.21 -45.98
CA THR A 251 -11.53 -5.88 -45.98
C THR A 251 -12.48 -5.69 -44.80
N ALA A 252 -12.44 -4.51 -44.19
CA ALA A 252 -13.33 -4.09 -43.10
C ALA A 252 -14.76 -3.81 -43.60
N PRO A 253 -15.80 -4.03 -42.79
CA PRO A 253 -17.18 -3.77 -43.19
C PRO A 253 -17.50 -2.27 -43.21
N SER A 254 -18.22 -1.86 -44.28
CA SER A 254 -18.68 -0.50 -44.57
C SER A 254 -19.77 -0.01 -43.59
N PRO A 255 -19.80 1.28 -43.21
CA PRO A 255 -20.84 1.83 -42.35
C PRO A 255 -22.18 1.96 -43.08
N ARG A 256 -23.29 1.64 -42.39
CA ARG A 256 -24.66 1.74 -42.92
C ARG A 256 -25.09 3.21 -43.09
N PRO A 257 -25.89 3.52 -44.13
CA PRO A 257 -26.40 4.87 -44.33
C PRO A 257 -27.47 5.25 -43.29
N VAL A 258 -27.33 6.46 -42.76
CA VAL A 258 -28.28 7.11 -41.84
C VAL A 258 -29.50 7.58 -42.63
N LYS A 259 -30.71 7.14 -42.26
CA LYS A 259 -31.96 7.71 -42.79
C LYS A 259 -32.23 9.04 -42.11
N ILE A 260 -32.23 10.11 -42.89
CA ILE A 260 -32.69 11.44 -42.48
C ILE A 260 -34.23 11.40 -42.49
N VAL A 261 -34.86 11.74 -41.36
CA VAL A 261 -36.31 11.93 -41.24
C VAL A 261 -36.58 13.41 -41.46
N PRO A 262 -37.53 13.81 -42.34
CA PRO A 262 -37.85 15.22 -42.52
C PRO A 262 -38.77 15.74 -41.42
N ASP A 263 -38.50 16.97 -40.97
CA ASP A 263 -39.33 17.73 -40.03
C ASP A 263 -40.75 17.91 -40.58
N ILE A 264 -41.76 17.69 -39.74
CA ILE A 264 -43.15 18.08 -39.99
C ILE A 264 -43.45 19.30 -39.14
N PRO A 265 -43.95 20.41 -39.72
CA PRO A 265 -44.37 21.58 -38.97
C PRO A 265 -45.76 21.37 -38.39
N PHE A 266 -45.98 21.79 -37.14
CA PHE A 266 -47.11 22.61 -36.64
C PHE A 266 -46.94 22.84 -35.14
#